data_AF-A0A7S1SIC8-F1
#
_entry.id   AF-A0A7S1SIC8-F1
#
_cell.length_a   1.000
_cell.length_b   1.000
_cell.length_c   1.000
_cell.angle_alpha   90.00
_cell.angle_beta   90.00
_cell.angle_gamma   90.00
#
_symmetry.space_group_name_H-M   'P 1'
#
loop_
_entity.id
_entity.type
_entity.pdbx_description
1 polymer ?
#
loop_
_entity_poly.entity_id
_entity_poly.type
_entity_poly.pdbx_seq_one_letter_code
_entity_poly.pdbx_strand_id
1 'polypeptide(L)'
;ENFKYNEECEASGWMSAVAASAAMGVAKAMIGFSFLQPVLKLVVPKVGEGPSRDLQMKGYWNLRMVGKSEDGSTQLLGKIGGKNDPGYYDTARMLLECALAMALQVSWPYCGDCSVGINPRNS
;
A
#
# COMPACT_ATOMS: atom_id res chain seq x y z
N GLU A 1 8.84 17.02 -14.69
CA GLU A 1 9.11 15.62 -14.32
C GLU A 1 10.12 15.60 -13.18
N ASN A 2 9.69 15.34 -11.94
CA ASN A 2 10.56 15.32 -10.74
C ASN A 2 10.00 14.36 -9.68
N PHE A 3 9.71 13.12 -10.07
CA PHE A 3 9.29 12.10 -9.11
C PHE A 3 10.53 11.54 -8.39
N LYS A 4 10.58 11.67 -7.06
CA LYS A 4 11.59 11.07 -6.20
C LYS A 4 10.93 10.07 -5.28
N TYR A 5 11.44 8.84 -5.28
CA TYR A 5 10.98 7.76 -4.40
C TYR A 5 12.06 7.49 -3.35
N ASN A 6 11.66 7.45 -2.09
CA ASN A 6 12.54 7.06 -0.99
C ASN A 6 11.78 6.10 -0.07
N GLU A 7 12.44 5.02 0.32
CA GLU A 7 11.96 4.08 1.34
C GLU A 7 12.76 4.32 2.61
N GLU A 8 12.07 4.62 3.70
CA GLU A 8 12.69 4.91 4.98
C GLU A 8 12.11 3.99 6.05
N CYS A 9 12.99 3.42 6.86
CA CYS A 9 12.61 2.61 8.01
C CYS A 9 12.85 3.44 9.26
N GLU A 10 11.79 3.77 10.00
CA GLU A 10 11.89 4.57 11.21
C GLU A 10 12.50 3.75 12.34
N ALA A 11 13.57 4.25 12.94
CA ALA A 11 14.24 3.64 14.09
C ALA A 11 14.21 4.61 15.27
N SER A 12 13.95 4.08 16.48
CA SER A 12 13.76 4.89 17.69
C SER A 12 15.03 5.62 18.18
N GLY A 13 16.18 5.43 17.55
CA GLY A 13 17.44 6.10 17.87
C GLY A 13 18.60 5.69 16.95
N TRP A 14 19.72 6.43 17.04
CA TRP A 14 20.88 6.21 16.17
C TRP A 14 21.47 4.80 16.28
N MET A 15 21.55 4.26 17.51
CA MET A 15 22.08 2.92 17.75
C MET A 15 21.18 1.84 17.14
N SER A 16 19.85 1.99 17.24
CA SER A 16 18.91 1.09 16.55
C SER A 16 18.99 1.23 15.03
N ALA A 17 19.25 2.43 14.51
CA ALA A 17 19.41 2.66 13.08
C ALA A 17 20.68 1.97 12.55
N VAL A 18 21.81 2.09 13.26
CA VAL A 18 23.06 1.40 12.91
C VAL A 18 22.89 -0.12 12.99
N ALA A 19 22.27 -0.62 14.07
CA ALA A 19 21.99 -2.04 14.23
C ALA A 19 21.09 -2.58 13.10
N ALA A 20 20.00 -1.88 12.76
CA ALA A 20 19.09 -2.26 11.68
C ALA A 20 19.81 -2.26 10.32
N SER A 21 20.65 -1.26 10.07
CA SER A 21 21.43 -1.15 8.83
C SER A 21 22.44 -2.29 8.69
N ALA A 22 23.15 -2.61 9.77
CA ALA A 22 24.09 -3.74 9.83
C ALA A 22 23.36 -5.08 9.61
N ALA A 23 22.24 -5.29 10.29
CA ALA A 23 21.42 -6.50 10.13
C ALA A 23 20.94 -6.67 8.68
N MET A 24 20.49 -5.59 8.04
CA MET A 24 20.08 -5.61 6.63
C MET A 24 21.24 -5.92 5.69
N GLY A 25 22.45 -5.43 5.99
CA GLY A 25 23.66 -5.75 5.24
C GLY A 25 24.03 -7.24 5.32
N VAL A 26 23.97 -7.82 6.53
CA VAL A 26 24.21 -9.25 6.75
C VAL A 26 23.16 -10.11 6.05
N ALA A 27 21.88 -9.77 6.16
CA ALA A 27 20.80 -10.49 5.48
C ALA A 27 21.00 -10.51 3.95
N LYS A 28 21.35 -9.37 3.35
CA LYS A 28 21.66 -9.28 1.91
C LYS A 28 22.85 -10.15 1.52
N ALA A 29 23.91 -10.16 2.31
CA ALA A 29 25.07 -11.02 2.07
C ALA A 29 24.66 -12.51 2.09
N MET A 30 23.89 -12.96 3.09
CA MET A 30 23.42 -14.34 3.20
C MET A 30 22.56 -14.79 2.01
N ILE A 31 21.69 -13.93 1.49
CA ILE A 31 20.87 -14.23 0.30
C ILE A 31 21.74 -14.44 -0.95
N GLY A 32 22.86 -13.70 -1.06
CA GLY A 32 23.82 -13.82 -2.17
C GLY A 32 24.65 -15.10 -2.16
N PHE A 33 24.76 -15.79 -1.02
CA PHE A 33 25.44 -17.08 -0.94
C PHE A 33 24.49 -18.20 -1.33
N SER A 34 24.58 -18.67 -2.58
CA SER A 34 23.72 -19.72 -3.15
C SER A 34 23.62 -21.01 -2.34
N PHE A 35 24.62 -21.33 -1.51
CA PHE A 35 24.61 -22.50 -0.62
C PHE A 35 23.59 -22.39 0.53
N LEU A 36 23.21 -21.19 0.96
CA LEU A 36 22.27 -20.95 2.05
C LEU A 36 20.80 -20.92 1.59
N GLN A 37 20.55 -20.83 0.28
CA GLN A 37 19.22 -20.85 -0.33
C GLN A 37 18.28 -21.97 0.15
N PRO A 38 18.68 -23.25 0.24
CA PRO A 38 17.76 -24.33 0.63
C PRO A 38 17.33 -24.23 2.10
N VAL A 39 18.23 -23.75 2.98
CA VAL A 39 17.90 -23.49 4.39
C VAL A 39 16.97 -22.29 4.50
N LEU A 40 17.25 -21.23 3.74
CA LEU A 40 16.44 -20.01 3.76
C LEU A 40 15.00 -20.25 3.28
N LYS A 41 14.81 -21.10 2.26
CA LYS A 41 13.49 -21.49 1.74
C LYS A 41 12.64 -22.29 2.73
N LEU A 42 13.23 -22.90 3.76
CA LEU A 42 12.49 -23.61 4.81
C LEU A 42 11.95 -22.67 5.89
N VAL A 43 12.59 -21.51 6.08
CA VAL A 43 12.25 -20.54 7.12
C VAL A 43 11.29 -19.46 6.60
N VAL A 44 11.40 -19.10 5.32
CA VAL A 44 10.52 -18.11 4.70
C VAL A 44 9.15 -18.72 4.42
N PRO A 45 8.03 -18.04 4.75
CA PRO A 45 6.69 -18.53 4.44
C PRO A 45 6.53 -18.80 2.95
N LYS A 46 5.74 -19.82 2.61
CA LYS A 46 5.55 -20.20 1.21
C LYS A 46 4.89 -19.05 0.46
N VAL A 47 5.37 -18.81 -0.77
CA VAL A 47 4.82 -17.81 -1.67
C VAL A 47 3.33 -18.09 -1.85
N GLY A 48 2.48 -17.15 -1.42
CA GLY A 48 1.02 -17.23 -1.57
C GLY A 48 0.21 -17.51 -0.30
N GLU A 49 0.83 -17.80 0.86
CA GLU A 49 0.06 -18.04 2.10
C GLU A 49 -0.50 -16.76 2.72
N GLY A 50 -0.02 -15.59 2.31
CA GLY A 50 -0.45 -14.28 2.83
C GLY A 50 -0.24 -14.15 4.34
N PRO A 51 -0.39 -12.95 4.91
CA PRO A 51 -0.46 -12.79 6.36
C PRO A 51 -1.74 -13.47 6.89
N SER A 52 -1.68 -14.01 8.10
CA SER A 52 -2.88 -14.56 8.76
C SER A 52 -3.98 -13.48 8.89
N ARG A 53 -5.24 -13.91 8.97
CA ARG A 53 -6.38 -12.99 9.08
C ARG A 53 -6.24 -12.02 10.27
N ASP A 54 -5.71 -12.50 11.40
CA ASP A 54 -5.49 -11.67 12.58
C ASP A 54 -4.42 -10.61 12.35
N LEU A 55 -3.35 -10.94 11.61
CA LEU A 55 -2.32 -9.96 11.22
C LEU A 55 -2.89 -8.93 10.26
N GLN A 56 -3.75 -9.35 9.33
CA GLN A 56 -4.43 -8.43 8.41
C GLN A 56 -5.33 -7.44 9.16
N MET A 57 -6.12 -7.91 10.13
CA MET A 57 -7.06 -7.07 10.89
C MET A 57 -6.37 -6.13 11.89
N LYS A 58 -5.15 -6.46 12.32
CA LYS A 58 -4.36 -5.64 13.26
C LYS A 58 -3.40 -4.67 12.56
N GLY A 59 -3.30 -4.75 11.24
CA GLY A 59 -2.48 -3.83 10.44
C GLY A 59 -3.02 -2.41 10.47
N TYR A 60 -2.23 -1.44 9.99
CA TYR A 60 -2.69 -0.09 9.75
C TYR A 60 -1.78 0.58 8.73
N TRP A 61 -2.26 1.66 8.11
CA TRP A 61 -1.45 2.47 7.22
C TRP A 61 -1.89 3.93 7.25
N ASN A 62 -0.95 4.84 6.99
CA ASN A 62 -1.19 6.27 6.91
C ASN A 62 -0.38 6.87 5.76
N LEU A 63 -1.06 7.23 4.68
CA LEU A 63 -0.53 7.98 3.56
C LEU A 63 -0.70 9.48 3.82
N ARG A 64 0.38 10.26 3.61
CA ARG A 64 0.36 11.72 3.66
C ARG A 64 0.62 12.27 2.26
N MET A 65 -0.34 13.03 1.76
CA MET A 65 -0.23 13.76 0.49
C MET A 65 0.05 15.22 0.80
N VAL A 66 1.09 15.78 0.18
CA VAL A 66 1.45 17.19 0.33
C VAL A 66 1.26 17.87 -1.02
N GLY A 67 0.23 18.69 -1.15
CA GLY A 67 0.04 19.59 -2.29
C GLY A 67 0.65 20.96 -2.00
N LYS A 68 1.28 21.58 -2.99
CA LYS A 68 1.75 22.97 -2.90
C LYS A 68 1.13 23.76 -4.04
N SER A 69 0.66 24.98 -3.75
CA SER A 69 0.22 25.93 -4.76
C SER A 69 1.40 26.36 -5.63
N GLU A 70 1.10 26.82 -6.85
CA GLU A 70 2.10 27.20 -7.86
C GLU A 70 3.00 28.36 -7.40
N ASP A 71 2.44 29.26 -6.58
CA ASP A 71 3.12 30.37 -5.92
C ASP A 71 3.83 29.97 -4.60
N GLY A 72 3.69 28.72 -4.16
CA GLY A 72 4.31 28.18 -2.94
C GLY A 72 3.71 28.72 -1.62
N SER A 73 2.72 29.62 -1.68
CA SER A 73 2.14 30.28 -0.51
C SER A 73 1.25 29.35 0.31
N THR A 74 0.59 28.41 -0.36
CA THR A 74 -0.39 27.51 0.22
C THR A 74 0.10 26.06 0.15
N GLN A 75 0.08 25.38 1.30
CA GLN A 75 0.38 23.96 1.40
C GLN A 75 -0.87 23.21 1.87
N LEU A 76 -1.25 22.15 1.15
CA LEU A 76 -2.36 21.28 1.48
C LEU A 76 -1.82 19.93 1.96
N LEU A 77 -2.25 19.51 3.15
CA LEU A 77 -1.88 18.23 3.73
C LEU A 77 -3.11 17.32 3.76
N GLY A 78 -3.12 16.32 2.88
CA GLY A 78 -4.08 15.24 2.90
C GLY A 78 -3.53 14.07 3.72
N LYS A 79 -4.33 13.53 4.63
CA LYS A 79 -4.02 12.26 5.31
C LYS A 79 -5.06 11.23 4.92
N ILE A 80 -4.62 10.14 4.32
CA ILE A 80 -5.44 8.97 4.01
C ILE A 80 -4.90 7.82 4.85
N GLY A 81 -5.76 7.00 5.45
CA GLY A 81 -5.29 5.85 6.20
C GLY A 81 -6.40 4.86 6.49
N GLY A 82 -6.00 3.65 6.85
CA GLY A 82 -6.87 2.53 7.16
C GLY A 82 -6.40 1.77 8.39
N LYS A 83 -7.31 0.95 8.94
CA LYS A 83 -7.11 0.17 10.18
C LYS A 83 -6.83 -1.31 9.93
N ASN A 84 -6.58 -1.69 8.67
CA ASN A 84 -6.20 -3.05 8.33
C ASN A 84 -4.92 -3.02 7.51
N ASP A 85 -4.38 -4.19 7.22
CA ASP A 85 -3.21 -4.35 6.37
C ASP A 85 -3.44 -3.71 4.99
N PRO A 86 -2.53 -2.82 4.55
CA PRO A 86 -2.65 -2.16 3.25
C PRO A 86 -2.49 -3.14 2.09
N GLY A 87 -1.73 -4.23 2.25
CA GLY A 87 -1.35 -5.12 1.15
C GLY A 87 -2.46 -6.09 0.73
N TYR A 88 -3.28 -6.53 1.68
CA TYR A 88 -4.32 -7.54 1.46
C TYR A 88 -5.71 -6.99 1.73
N TYR A 89 -6.01 -6.66 2.99
CA TYR A 89 -7.39 -6.40 3.40
C TYR A 89 -7.92 -5.09 2.83
N ASP A 90 -7.23 -3.97 3.08
CA ASP A 90 -7.72 -2.67 2.64
C ASP A 90 -7.64 -2.51 1.11
N THR A 91 -6.65 -3.11 0.44
CA THR A 91 -6.61 -3.14 -1.03
C THR A 91 -7.77 -3.94 -1.61
N ALA A 92 -8.08 -5.12 -1.07
CA ALA A 92 -9.24 -5.90 -1.51
C ALA A 92 -10.55 -5.12 -1.28
N ARG A 93 -10.67 -4.43 -0.15
CA ARG A 93 -11.81 -3.56 0.14
C ARG A 93 -11.93 -2.41 -0.86
N MET A 94 -10.85 -1.70 -1.17
CA MET A 94 -10.84 -0.62 -2.16
C MET A 94 -11.30 -1.13 -3.54
N LEU A 95 -10.82 -2.30 -3.98
CA LEU A 95 -11.22 -2.90 -5.25
C LEU A 95 -12.72 -3.27 -5.25
N LEU A 96 -13.25 -3.78 -4.15
CA LEU A 96 -14.67 -4.08 -4.00
C LEU A 96 -15.52 -2.81 -4.01
N GLU A 97 -15.10 -1.74 -3.33
CA GLU A 97 -15.78 -0.44 -3.34
C GLU A 97 -15.80 0.17 -4.74
N CYS A 98 -14.69 0.09 -5.49
CA CYS A 98 -14.63 0.48 -6.90
C CYS A 98 -15.57 -0.35 -7.78
N ALA A 99 -15.56 -1.68 -7.63
CA ALA A 99 -16.45 -2.57 -8.38
C ALA A 99 -17.93 -2.27 -8.07
N LEU A 100 -18.25 -2.01 -6.81
CA LEU A 100 -19.60 -1.64 -6.37
C LEU A 100 -20.01 -0.27 -6.94
N ALA A 101 -19.12 0.73 -6.92
CA ALA A 101 -19.38 2.05 -7.50
C ALA A 101 -19.67 1.97 -9.01
N MET A 102 -18.93 1.11 -9.73
CA MET A 102 -19.19 0.84 -11.15
C MET A 102 -20.51 0.10 -11.37
N ALA A 103 -20.80 -0.92 -10.56
CA ALA A 103 -22.02 -1.72 -10.68
C ALA A 103 -23.28 -0.93 -10.34
N LEU A 104 -23.21 -0.05 -9.34
CA LEU A 104 -24.35 0.75 -8.90
C LEU A 104 -24.58 2.01 -9.74
N GLN A 105 -23.69 2.34 -10.71
CA GLN A 105 -23.70 3.59 -11.47
C GLN A 105 -24.18 4.76 -10.60
N VAL A 106 -23.39 5.12 -9.58
CA VAL A 106 -23.74 6.20 -8.65
C VAL A 106 -24.04 7.47 -9.45
N SER A 107 -25.33 7.78 -9.59
CA SER A 107 -25.83 8.96 -10.28
C SER A 107 -25.44 10.19 -9.48
N TRP A 108 -24.24 10.72 -9.73
CA TRP A 108 -23.75 11.90 -9.04
C TRP A 108 -24.51 13.13 -9.53
N PRO A 109 -25.23 13.88 -8.67
CA PRO A 109 -26.10 14.98 -9.10
C PRO A 109 -25.35 16.20 -9.67
N TYR A 110 -24.02 16.19 -9.66
CA TYR A 110 -23.17 17.27 -10.20
C TYR A 110 -22.41 16.89 -11.48
N CYS A 111 -22.58 15.67 -12.00
CA CYS A 111 -21.99 15.28 -13.29
C CYS A 111 -23.03 15.54 -14.39
N GLY A 112 -22.82 16.60 -15.18
CA GLY A 112 -23.59 16.80 -16.40
C GLY A 112 -23.39 15.61 -17.35
N ASP A 113 -24.48 14.90 -17.62
CA ASP A 113 -24.78 14.15 -18.84
C ASP A 113 -23.70 13.22 -19.43
N CYS A 114 -22.95 12.49 -18.60
CA CYS A 114 -22.17 11.33 -19.06
C CYS A 114 -23.03 10.07 -19.06
N SER A 115 -23.92 9.98 -20.05
CA SER A 115 -24.68 8.78 -20.38
C SER A 115 -23.77 7.70 -20.98
N VAL A 116 -23.06 6.96 -20.12
CA VAL A 116 -22.49 5.66 -20.50
C VAL A 116 -23.65 4.68 -20.58
N GLY A 117 -24.17 4.51 -21.79
CA GLY A 117 -25.30 3.65 -22.10
C GLY A 117 -25.03 2.19 -21.73
N ILE A 118 -25.47 1.80 -20.54
CA ILE A 118 -25.75 0.41 -20.20
C ILE A 118 -27.25 0.36 -19.98
N ASN A 119 -27.99 -0.06 -21.01
CA ASN A 119 -29.43 -0.24 -20.94
C ASN A 119 -29.71 -1.56 -20.19
N PRO A 120 -30.29 -1.54 -18.97
CA PRO A 120 -30.56 -2.75 -18.21
C PRO A 120 -31.85 -3.47 -18.67
N ARG A 121 -32.53 -3.01 -19.74
CA ARG A 121 -33.67 -3.73 -20.32
C ARG A 121 -33.22 -4.77 -21.33
N ASN A 122 -32.54 -5.83 -20.88
CA ASN A 122 -32.68 -7.17 -21.46
C ASN A 122 -32.10 -8.26 -20.54
N SER A 123 -32.86 -8.65 -19.52
CA SER A 123 -32.85 -10.00 -18.95
C SER A 123 -34.17 -10.25 -18.21
#